data_AF-A0A096PDY5-F1
#
_entry.id   AF-A0A096PDY5-F1
#
_cell.length_a   1.000
_cell.length_b   1.000
_cell.length_c   1.000
_cell.angle_alpha   90.00
_cell.angle_beta   90.00
_cell.angle_gamma   90.00
#
_symmetry.space_group_name_H-M   'P 1'
#
loop_
_entity.id
_entity.type
_entity.pdbx_description
1 polymer ?
#
loop_
_entity_poly.entity_id
_entity_poly.type
_entity_poly.pdbx_seq_one_letter_code
_entity_poly.pdbx_strand_id
1 'polypeptide(L)'
;MNSQESDYEYRLFLAVNDVEILGLRASAKKHSVKLSTLRDRCAGGSDINTSHQRELSLSPEQEDDLVTYIIEREKAFQPLTRSEIRAYAEYLLEVNGQIPYIGKNWVDRFFTRHSTIEKKPTKVYEAARKRAVTRKSLSDYYDGLQ
;
A
#
# COMPACT_ATOMS: atom_id res chain seq x y z
N MET A 1 -5.30 -7.62 -7.54
CA MET A 1 -4.85 -8.99 -7.23
C MET A 1 -4.38 -9.66 -8.52
N ASN A 2 -3.13 -10.11 -8.58
CA ASN A 2 -2.61 -10.86 -9.73
C ASN A 2 -3.34 -12.22 -9.81
N SER A 3 -4.09 -12.45 -10.88
CA SER A 3 -4.92 -13.66 -11.06
C SER A 3 -4.15 -14.99 -10.98
N GLN A 4 -2.83 -14.98 -11.21
CA GLN A 4 -1.99 -16.19 -11.16
C GLN A 4 -1.61 -16.62 -9.73
N GLU A 5 -1.47 -15.69 -8.79
CA GLU A 5 -1.17 -16.00 -7.38
C GLU A 5 -2.41 -16.56 -6.68
N SER A 6 -3.59 -16.00 -7.01
CA SER A 6 -4.89 -16.51 -6.55
C SER A 6 -5.13 -17.96 -6.99
N ASP A 7 -4.72 -18.32 -8.21
CA ASP A 7 -4.86 -19.69 -8.73
C ASP A 7 -3.90 -20.68 -8.03
N TYR A 8 -2.65 -20.28 -7.79
CA TYR A 8 -1.66 -21.16 -7.16
C TYR A 8 -2.02 -21.47 -5.70
N GLU A 9 -2.36 -20.45 -4.90
CA GLU A 9 -2.79 -20.65 -3.51
C GLU A 9 -4.08 -21.47 -3.41
N TYR A 10 -5.01 -21.30 -4.36
CA TYR A 10 -6.21 -22.14 -4.44
C TYR A 10 -5.87 -23.61 -4.69
N ARG A 11 -4.97 -23.90 -5.64
CA ARG A 11 -4.49 -25.28 -5.88
C ARG A 11 -3.75 -25.85 -4.67
N LEU A 12 -3.02 -25.03 -3.94
CA LEU A 12 -2.35 -25.44 -2.71
C LEU A 12 -3.34 -25.79 -1.60
N PHE A 13 -4.42 -25.01 -1.45
CA PHE A 13 -5.51 -25.31 -0.52
C PHE A 13 -6.16 -26.66 -0.83
N LEU A 14 -6.51 -26.92 -2.10
CA LEU A 14 -7.05 -28.22 -2.52
C LEU A 14 -6.06 -29.35 -2.24
N ALA A 15 -4.77 -29.11 -2.48
CA ALA A 15 -3.73 -30.10 -2.22
C ALA A 15 -3.61 -30.46 -0.74
N VAL A 16 -3.67 -29.49 0.17
CA VAL A 16 -3.63 -29.74 1.63
C VAL A 16 -4.78 -30.64 2.08
N ASN A 17 -6.00 -30.38 1.61
CA ASN A 17 -7.18 -31.20 1.94
C ASN A 17 -7.04 -32.65 1.42
N ASP A 18 -6.44 -32.82 0.24
CA ASP A 18 -6.23 -34.13 -0.38
C ASP A 18 -5.06 -34.94 0.22
N VAL A 19 -4.22 -34.34 1.08
CA VAL A 19 -3.05 -35.03 1.67
C VAL A 19 -3.47 -36.23 2.52
N GLU A 20 -4.55 -36.12 3.29
CA GLU A 20 -5.04 -37.20 4.16
C GLU A 20 -5.53 -38.43 3.36
N ILE A 21 -5.99 -38.21 2.12
CA ILE A 21 -6.57 -39.26 1.27
C ILE A 21 -5.53 -39.86 0.33
N LEU A 22 -4.74 -39.01 -0.33
CA LEU A 22 -3.83 -39.41 -1.41
C LEU A 22 -2.37 -39.52 -0.95
N GLY A 23 -2.04 -38.91 0.18
CA GLY A 23 -0.66 -38.71 0.62
C GLY A 23 0.03 -37.54 -0.08
N LEU A 24 1.09 -37.04 0.56
CA LEU A 24 1.74 -35.77 0.23
C LEU A 24 2.20 -35.67 -1.24
N ARG A 25 2.87 -36.71 -1.76
CA ARG A 25 3.42 -36.72 -3.13
C ARG A 25 2.35 -36.81 -4.21
N ALA A 26 1.32 -37.63 -3.99
CA ALA A 26 0.24 -37.81 -4.96
C ALA A 26 -0.65 -36.57 -5.03
N SER A 27 -0.95 -35.96 -3.87
CA SER A 27 -1.68 -34.69 -3.81
C SER A 27 -0.92 -33.56 -4.53
N ALA A 28 0.38 -33.39 -4.25
CA ALA A 28 1.20 -32.40 -4.93
C ALA A 28 1.18 -32.54 -6.46
N LYS A 29 1.28 -33.78 -6.95
CA LYS A 29 1.23 -34.10 -8.39
C LYS A 29 -0.15 -33.82 -8.97
N LYS A 30 -1.23 -34.20 -8.30
CA LYS A 30 -2.62 -33.99 -8.74
C LYS A 30 -2.92 -32.51 -8.96
N HIS A 31 -2.48 -31.65 -8.04
CA HIS A 31 -2.75 -30.21 -8.06
C HIS A 31 -1.65 -29.36 -8.70
N SER A 32 -0.61 -30.00 -9.24
CA SER A 32 0.53 -29.34 -9.88
C SER A 32 1.20 -28.29 -8.99
N VAL A 33 1.40 -28.62 -7.70
CA VAL A 33 2.07 -27.77 -6.72
C VAL A 33 3.42 -28.37 -6.32
N LYS A 34 4.37 -27.54 -5.90
CA LYS A 34 5.68 -28.03 -5.44
C LYS A 34 5.54 -28.81 -4.15
N LEU A 35 6.19 -29.96 -4.07
CA LEU A 35 6.15 -30.84 -2.89
C LEU A 35 6.68 -30.16 -1.62
N SER A 36 7.75 -29.37 -1.73
CA SER A 36 8.32 -28.63 -0.61
C SER A 36 7.31 -27.62 -0.05
N THR A 37 6.68 -26.83 -0.93
CA THR A 37 5.65 -25.86 -0.54
C THR A 37 4.44 -26.51 0.13
N LEU A 38 3.97 -27.64 -0.40
CA LEU A 38 2.87 -28.40 0.22
C LEU A 38 3.27 -28.94 1.61
N ARG A 39 4.47 -29.49 1.74
CA ARG A 39 5.00 -29.98 3.02
C ARG A 39 5.06 -28.87 4.06
N ASP A 40 5.61 -27.72 3.68
CA ASP A 40 5.76 -26.58 4.58
C ASP A 40 4.38 -26.03 4.99
N ARG A 41 3.40 -26.03 4.06
CA ARG A 41 2.00 -25.66 4.33
C ARG A 41 1.32 -26.63 5.32
N CYS A 42 1.49 -27.94 5.14
CA CYS A 42 1.00 -28.95 6.10
C CYS A 42 1.65 -28.83 7.49
N ALA A 43 2.88 -28.33 7.56
CA ALA A 43 3.58 -28.05 8.81
C ALA A 43 3.16 -26.71 9.46
N GLY A 44 2.16 -26.01 8.91
CA GLY A 44 1.65 -24.73 9.42
C GLY A 44 2.35 -23.49 8.85
N GLY A 45 3.14 -23.63 7.78
CA GLY A 45 3.74 -22.50 7.06
C GLY A 45 2.67 -21.62 6.41
N SER A 46 2.82 -20.30 6.51
CA SER A 46 1.91 -19.34 5.90
C SER A 46 2.22 -19.11 4.42
N ASP A 47 1.28 -18.47 3.69
CA ASP A 47 1.55 -17.95 2.36
C ASP A 47 2.70 -16.93 2.38
N ILE A 48 3.39 -16.78 1.25
CA ILE A 48 4.43 -15.79 1.00
C ILE A 48 3.90 -14.39 1.36
N ASN A 49 2.70 -14.03 0.92
CA ASN A 49 2.13 -12.71 1.22
C ASN A 49 1.92 -12.50 2.72
N THR A 50 1.29 -13.46 3.40
CA THR A 50 1.07 -13.42 4.85
C THR A 50 2.39 -13.42 5.63
N SER A 51 3.40 -14.13 5.13
CA SER A 51 4.72 -14.18 5.75
C SER A 51 5.42 -12.82 5.68
N HIS A 52 5.37 -12.15 4.52
CA HIS A 52 5.95 -10.83 4.32
C HIS A 52 5.15 -9.69 4.95
N GLN A 53 3.90 -9.90 5.37
CA GLN A 53 3.15 -8.88 6.13
C GLN A 53 3.89 -8.45 7.41
N ARG A 54 4.64 -9.36 8.04
CA ARG A 54 5.46 -9.05 9.23
C ARG A 54 6.66 -8.14 8.94
N GLU A 55 7.06 -8.05 7.68
CA GLU A 55 8.17 -7.21 7.23
C GLU A 55 7.71 -5.81 6.79
N LEU A 56 6.39 -5.59 6.74
CA LEU A 56 5.84 -4.27 6.46
C LEU A 56 6.11 -3.33 7.64
N SER A 57 6.41 -2.07 7.31
CA SER A 57 6.62 -1.03 8.33
C SER A 57 5.33 -0.70 9.07
N LEU A 58 4.18 -0.76 8.40
CA LEU A 58 2.86 -0.53 9.01
C LEU A 58 2.02 -1.81 8.90
N SER A 59 1.09 -2.01 9.84
CA SER A 59 0.10 -3.07 9.69
C SER A 59 -0.83 -2.79 8.50
N PRO A 60 -1.46 -3.81 7.90
CA PRO A 60 -2.45 -3.60 6.84
C PRO A 60 -3.55 -2.61 7.25
N GLU A 61 -4.05 -2.72 8.48
CA GLU A 61 -5.07 -1.82 9.05
C GLU A 61 -4.56 -0.36 9.10
N GLN A 62 -3.32 -0.14 9.54
CA GLN A 62 -2.71 1.20 9.57
C GLN A 62 -2.52 1.78 8.16
N GLU A 63 -2.19 0.95 7.18
CA GLU A 63 -2.12 1.40 5.79
C GLU A 63 -3.51 1.75 5.24
N ASP A 64 -4.55 0.98 5.57
CA ASP A 64 -5.93 1.24 5.16
C ASP A 64 -6.50 2.52 5.79
N ASP A 65 -6.17 2.79 7.05
CA ASP A 65 -6.48 4.05 7.72
C ASP A 65 -5.81 5.24 7.02
N LEU A 66 -4.54 5.08 6.63
CA LEU A 66 -3.80 6.11 5.89
C LEU A 66 -4.39 6.32 4.49
N VAL A 67 -4.84 5.27 3.80
CA VAL A 67 -5.56 5.37 2.52
C VAL A 67 -6.86 6.16 2.71
N THR A 68 -7.64 5.84 3.73
CA THR A 68 -8.89 6.54 4.06
C THR A 68 -8.61 8.03 4.30
N TYR A 69 -7.60 8.34 5.10
CA TYR A 69 -7.18 9.70 5.36
C TYR A 69 -6.76 10.47 4.09
N ILE A 70 -6.02 9.81 3.18
CA ILE A 70 -5.66 10.41 1.88
C ILE A 70 -6.91 10.75 1.07
N ILE A 71 -7.89 9.85 0.99
CA ILE A 71 -9.14 10.05 0.25
C ILE A 71 -9.96 11.21 0.87
N GLU A 72 -10.05 11.27 2.19
CA GLU A 72 -10.77 12.36 2.89
C GLU A 72 -10.11 13.72 2.66
N ARG A 73 -8.78 13.77 2.78
CA ARG A 73 -7.99 14.97 2.49
C ARG A 73 -8.14 15.42 1.04
N GLU A 74 -8.22 14.48 0.11
CA GLU A 74 -8.48 14.78 -1.29
C GLU A 74 -9.89 15.37 -1.51
N LYS A 75 -10.93 14.79 -0.90
CA LYS A 75 -12.30 15.31 -0.93
C LYS A 75 -12.40 16.73 -0.35
N ALA A 76 -11.56 17.04 0.63
CA ALA A 76 -11.44 18.38 1.22
C ALA A 76 -10.58 19.36 0.40
N PHE A 77 -10.15 18.98 -0.83
CA PHE A 77 -9.24 19.76 -1.67
C PHE A 77 -7.87 20.06 -1.04
N GLN A 78 -7.43 19.21 -0.11
CA GLN A 78 -6.16 19.32 0.62
C GLN A 78 -5.32 18.04 0.48
N PRO A 79 -4.98 17.60 -0.74
CA PRO A 79 -4.25 16.35 -0.96
C PRO A 79 -2.90 16.35 -0.25
N LEU A 80 -2.51 15.19 0.27
CA LEU A 80 -1.22 15.01 0.94
C LEU A 80 -0.08 14.87 -0.09
N THR A 81 1.05 15.47 0.24
CA THR A 81 2.31 15.33 -0.48
C THR A 81 3.01 14.02 -0.11
N ARG A 82 3.93 13.57 -0.97
CA ARG A 82 4.76 12.39 -0.71
C ARG A 82 5.53 12.47 0.62
N SER A 83 5.99 13.66 0.99
CA SER A 83 6.68 13.92 2.26
C SER A 83 5.74 13.80 3.45
N GLU A 84 4.52 14.33 3.37
CA GLU A 84 3.53 14.23 4.45
C GLU A 84 3.08 12.78 4.66
N ILE A 85 2.84 12.02 3.59
CA ILE A 85 2.50 10.59 3.68
C ILE A 85 3.62 9.82 4.39
N ARG A 86 4.88 10.09 4.03
CA ARG A 86 6.04 9.48 4.68
C ARG A 86 6.12 9.86 6.17
N ALA A 87 5.97 11.15 6.48
CA ALA A 87 6.03 11.64 7.86
C ALA A 87 4.92 11.03 8.72
N TYR A 88 3.72 10.86 8.16
CA TYR A 88 2.62 10.20 8.85
C TYR A 88 2.93 8.73 9.14
N ALA A 89 3.53 8.01 8.18
CA ALA A 89 3.98 6.64 8.41
C ALA A 89 5.10 6.55 9.47
N GLU A 90 6.05 7.49 9.49
CA GLU A 90 7.09 7.58 10.53
C GLU A 90 6.49 7.87 11.91
N TYR A 91 5.46 8.72 11.99
CA TYR A 91 4.73 8.97 13.22
C TYR A 91 3.99 7.73 13.73
N LEU A 92 3.32 6.98 12.85
CA LEU A 92 2.68 5.72 13.24
C LEU A 92 3.69 4.68 13.77
N LEU A 93 4.89 4.61 13.19
CA LEU A 93 5.97 3.78 13.72
C LEU A 93 6.37 4.20 15.13
N GLU A 94 6.51 5.50 15.38
CA GLU A 94 6.83 6.05 16.69
C GLU A 94 5.76 5.68 17.73
N VAL A 95 4.48 5.84 17.37
CA VAL A 95 3.33 5.46 18.22
C VAL A 95 3.34 3.96 18.51
N ASN A 96 3.75 3.13 17.55
CA ASN A 96 3.91 1.68 17.72
C ASN A 96 5.14 1.30 18.58
N GLY A 97 5.94 2.26 19.05
CA GLY A 97 7.18 2.01 19.79
C GLY A 97 8.33 1.49 18.93
N GLN A 98 8.24 1.71 17.61
CA GLN A 98 9.26 1.31 16.64
C GLN A 98 10.15 2.49 16.25
N ILE A 99 11.27 2.18 15.60
CA ILE A 99 12.17 3.21 15.07
C ILE A 99 11.41 3.99 13.99
N PRO A 100 11.28 5.33 14.10
CA PRO A 100 10.53 6.16 13.16
C PRO A 100 11.33 6.38 11.86
N TYR A 101 11.60 5.28 11.16
CA TYR A 101 12.34 5.27 9.91
C TYR A 101 11.59 4.50 8.84
N ILE A 102 11.24 5.21 7.77
CA ILE A 102 10.63 4.64 6.58
C ILE A 102 11.67 4.59 5.43
N GLY A 103 11.67 3.54 4.61
CA GLY A 103 12.57 3.48 3.45
C GLY A 103 12.23 4.51 2.36
N LYS A 104 13.22 4.98 1.57
CA LYS A 104 13.02 5.97 0.48
C LYS A 104 11.92 5.57 -0.52
N ASN A 105 11.83 4.27 -0.82
CA ASN A 105 10.89 3.70 -1.80
C ASN A 105 9.57 3.26 -1.16
N TRP A 106 9.39 3.43 0.14
CA TRP A 106 8.20 2.92 0.85
C TRP A 106 6.92 3.56 0.32
N VAL A 107 6.90 4.88 0.11
CA VAL A 107 5.72 5.57 -0.44
C VAL A 107 5.41 5.06 -1.84
N ASP A 108 6.42 4.83 -2.68
CA ASP A 108 6.18 4.28 -4.02
C ASP A 108 5.53 2.89 -3.95
N ARG A 109 6.04 2.02 -3.06
CA ARG A 109 5.49 0.68 -2.83
C ARG A 109 4.10 0.73 -2.17
N PHE A 110 3.83 1.70 -1.30
CA PHE A 110 2.52 1.92 -0.69
C PHE A 110 1.46 2.16 -1.76
N PHE A 111 1.72 3.04 -2.73
CA PHE A 111 0.82 3.22 -3.88
C PHE A 111 0.71 1.98 -4.78
N THR A 112 1.75 1.16 -4.88
CA THR A 112 1.67 -0.11 -5.61
C THR A 112 0.78 -1.13 -4.91
N ARG A 113 0.77 -1.16 -3.57
CA ARG A 113 -0.12 -2.00 -2.77
C ARG A 113 -1.57 -1.51 -2.82
N HIS A 114 -1.77 -0.19 -2.79
CA HIS A 114 -3.07 0.46 -2.72
C HIS A 114 -3.45 1.11 -4.05
N SER A 115 -3.81 0.29 -5.04
CA SER A 115 -4.21 0.76 -6.37
C SER A 115 -5.51 1.57 -6.41
N THR A 116 -6.22 1.70 -5.28
CA THR A 116 -7.41 2.55 -5.13
C THR A 116 -7.07 4.04 -5.10
N ILE A 117 -5.82 4.38 -4.79
CA ILE A 117 -5.33 5.76 -4.75
C ILE A 117 -4.26 5.99 -5.82
N GLU A 118 -4.22 7.19 -6.37
CA GLU A 118 -3.30 7.54 -7.45
C GLU A 118 -2.40 8.72 -7.08
N LYS A 119 -1.17 8.68 -7.60
CA LYS A 119 -0.25 9.82 -7.48
C LYS A 119 -0.68 10.90 -8.47
N LYS A 120 -1.13 12.04 -7.95
CA LYS A 120 -1.41 13.20 -8.79
C LYS A 120 -0.13 13.99 -9.02
N PRO A 121 0.21 14.33 -10.28
CA PRO A 121 1.30 15.25 -10.53
C PRO A 121 0.95 16.61 -9.90
N THR A 122 1.91 17.23 -9.21
CA THR A 122 1.76 18.62 -8.79
C THR A 122 1.52 19.47 -10.03
N LYS A 123 0.37 20.15 -10.08
CA LYS A 123 0.04 21.01 -11.22
C LYS A 123 1.09 22.11 -11.30
N VAL A 124 1.93 22.07 -12.34
CA VAL A 124 2.86 23.15 -12.62
C VAL A 124 2.01 24.32 -13.09
N TYR A 125 1.78 25.30 -12.22
CA TYR A 125 1.14 26.54 -12.63
C TYR A 125 1.99 27.22 -13.70
N GLU A 126 1.36 27.66 -14.78
CA GLU A 126 2.03 28.42 -15.82
C GLU A 126 2.80 29.59 -15.22
N ALA A 127 4.04 29.79 -15.65
CA ALA A 127 4.90 30.83 -15.12
C ALA A 127 4.26 32.22 -15.25
N ALA A 128 3.41 32.43 -16.26
CA ALA A 128 2.62 33.65 -16.42
C ALA A 128 1.69 33.90 -15.23
N ARG A 129 0.99 32.88 -14.72
CA ARG A 129 0.09 33.00 -13.56
C ARG A 129 0.86 33.28 -12.27
N LYS A 130 2.04 32.68 -12.09
CA LYS A 130 2.91 33.00 -10.95
C LYS A 130 3.40 34.46 -10.99
N ARG A 131 3.70 34.98 -12.18
CA ARG A 131 4.16 36.37 -12.37
C ARG A 131 3.03 37.40 -12.28
N ALA A 132 1.81 37.02 -12.68
CA ALA A 132 0.66 37.91 -12.69
C ALA A 132 0.18 38.29 -11.27
N VAL A 133 0.40 37.43 -10.28
CA VAL A 133 0.07 37.73 -8.89
C VAL A 133 1.19 38.57 -8.29
N THR A 134 0.97 39.89 -8.22
CA THR A 134 1.87 40.84 -7.57
C THR A 134 1.31 41.29 -6.23
N ARG A 135 2.16 41.76 -5.31
CA ARG A 135 1.70 42.34 -4.03
C ARG A 135 0.66 43.44 -4.26
N LYS A 136 0.88 44.28 -5.28
CA LYS A 136 -0.02 45.36 -5.63
C LYS A 136 -1.39 44.83 -6.08
N SER A 137 -1.42 43.88 -7.02
CA SER A 137 -2.70 43.32 -7.49
C SER A 137 -3.49 42.62 -6.38
N LEU A 138 -2.81 42.05 -5.38
CA LEU A 138 -3.47 41.48 -4.21
C LEU A 138 -4.04 42.57 -3.29
N SER A 139 -3.27 43.63 -3.00
CA SER A 139 -3.76 44.75 -2.19
C SER A 139 -4.99 45.37 -2.85
N ASP A 140 -4.88 45.77 -4.11
CA ASP A 140 -5.96 46.43 -4.86
C ASP A 140 -7.25 45.58 -4.88
N TYR A 141 -7.14 44.25 -4.93
CA TYR A 141 -8.29 43.34 -4.87
C TYR A 141 -8.98 43.33 -3.49
N TYR A 142 -8.21 43.21 -2.40
CA TYR A 142 -8.77 43.15 -1.05
C TYR A 142 -9.25 44.53 -0.56
N ASP A 143 -8.57 45.60 -0.97
CA ASP A 143 -8.98 46.97 -0.68
C ASP A 143 -10.33 47.29 -1.36
N GLY A 144 -10.60 46.73 -2.54
CA GLY A 144 -11.88 46.87 -3.25
C GLY A 144 -13.01 45.96 -2.74
N LEU A 145 -12.75 45.08 -1.78
CA LEU A 145 -13.76 44.23 -1.14
C LEU A 145 -14.33 44.83 0.17
N GLN A 146 -13.78 45.97 0.63
CA GLN A 146 -14.26 46.73 1.78
C GLN A 146 -15.36 47.72 1.37
#